data_AF-A0A7C4X6Y2-F1
#
_entry.id   AF-A0A7C4X6Y2-F1
#
_cell.length_a   1.000
_cell.length_b   1.000
_cell.length_c   1.000
_cell.angle_alpha   90.00
_cell.angle_beta   90.00
_cell.angle_gamma   90.00
#
_symmetry.space_group_name_H-M   'P 1'
#
loop_
_entity.id
_entity.type
_entity.pdbx_description
1 polymer ?
#
loop_
_entity_poly.entity_id
_entity_poly.type
_entity_poly.pdbx_seq_one_letter_code
_entity_poly.pdbx_strand_id
1 'polypeptide(L)'
;MFSIRGNILECYDFIQGTRMKSNRLREIRIKEGVTITELARVSKVSQKVISETERHLRDPRLEIKHRILKGLNEIRGQSNPPYSFEDIFPDELAAPLRKE
;
A
#
# COMPACT_ATOMS: atom_id res chain seq x y z
N MET A 1 -14.42 -13.80 20.26
CA MET A 1 -15.41 -12.84 19.73
C MET A 1 -14.81 -12.22 18.47
N PHE A 2 -15.11 -12.77 17.30
CA PHE A 2 -14.53 -12.35 16.03
C PHE A 2 -15.23 -11.07 15.55
N SER A 3 -14.47 -9.98 15.47
CA SER A 3 -14.97 -8.68 15.04
C SER A 3 -15.09 -8.66 13.51
N ILE A 4 -16.27 -9.01 13.02
CA ILE A 4 -16.70 -8.73 11.64
C ILE A 4 -16.88 -7.21 11.49
N ARG A 5 -15.82 -6.53 11.09
CA ARG A 5 -15.89 -5.19 10.48
C ARG A 5 -15.48 -5.30 9.00
N GLY A 6 -16.22 -6.14 8.28
CA GLY A 6 -16.28 -6.06 6.81
C GLY A 6 -17.04 -4.79 6.44
N ASN A 7 -16.31 -3.71 6.16
CA ASN A 7 -16.90 -2.46 5.74
C ASN A 7 -17.17 -2.56 4.23
N ILE A 8 -18.44 -2.39 3.85
CA ILE A 8 -19.05 -2.52 2.51
C ILE A 8 -18.47 -1.53 1.46
N LEU A 9 -17.40 -0.80 1.80
CA LEU A 9 -16.75 0.22 0.98
C LEU A 9 -15.72 -0.33 -0.03
N GLU A 10 -15.56 -1.65 -0.18
CA GLU A 10 -14.63 -2.25 -1.15
C GLU A 10 -15.20 -2.38 -2.58
N CYS A 11 -16.45 -1.98 -2.81
CA CYS A 11 -17.11 -2.19 -4.09
C CYS A 11 -17.59 -0.89 -4.72
N TYR A 12 -16.73 0.10 -5.04
CA TYR A 12 -17.11 1.13 -6.04
C TYR A 12 -15.94 1.97 -6.61
N ASP A 13 -14.86 1.34 -7.09
CA ASP A 13 -13.81 2.04 -7.86
C ASP A 13 -13.95 1.81 -9.37
N PHE A 14 -15.14 2.05 -9.94
CA PHE A 14 -15.36 1.90 -11.40
C PHE A 14 -15.75 3.17 -12.16
N ILE A 15 -16.18 4.26 -11.50
CA ILE A 15 -16.63 5.44 -12.25
C ILE A 15 -16.08 6.72 -11.61
N GLN A 16 -15.05 7.31 -12.22
CA GLN A 16 -14.98 8.72 -12.65
C GLN A 16 -13.52 9.13 -12.91
N GLY A 17 -13.28 9.86 -14.01
CA GLY A 17 -11.99 10.32 -14.55
C GLY A 17 -11.21 11.35 -13.71
N THR A 18 -11.06 11.09 -12.42
CA THR A 18 -9.96 11.59 -11.59
C THR A 18 -8.82 10.59 -11.68
N ARG A 19 -7.56 11.02 -11.89
CA ARG A 19 -6.38 10.16 -11.68
C ARG A 19 -6.37 9.75 -10.20
N MET A 20 -7.13 8.73 -9.84
CA MET A 20 -7.07 8.14 -8.51
C MET A 20 -5.66 7.63 -8.35
N LYS A 21 -4.99 8.09 -7.30
CA LYS A 21 -3.67 7.58 -6.96
C LYS A 21 -3.83 6.08 -6.70
N SER A 22 -3.56 5.23 -7.67
CA SER A 22 -3.62 3.79 -7.55
C SER A 22 -2.40 3.31 -6.76
N ASN A 23 -2.64 2.71 -5.59
CA ASN A 23 -1.64 1.94 -4.87
C ASN A 23 -2.15 0.53 -4.68
N ARG A 24 -1.24 -0.44 -4.84
CA ARG A 24 -1.55 -1.87 -4.74
C ARG A 24 -1.19 -2.43 -3.37
N LEU A 25 -0.93 -1.57 -2.40
CA LEU A 25 -0.46 -1.97 -1.06
C LEU A 25 -1.47 -2.90 -0.39
N ARG A 26 -2.76 -2.57 -0.49
CA ARG A 26 -3.85 -3.39 0.07
C ARG A 26 -3.92 -4.76 -0.58
N GLU A 27 -3.91 -4.81 -1.91
CA GLU A 27 -3.97 -6.06 -2.68
C GLU A 27 -2.82 -6.98 -2.33
N ILE A 28 -1.59 -6.45 -2.32
CA ILE A 28 -0.40 -7.23 -2.01
C ILE A 28 -0.43 -7.70 -0.55
N ARG A 29 -0.86 -6.84 0.38
CA ARG A 29 -1.01 -7.23 1.78
C ARG A 29 -1.98 -8.41 1.95
N ILE A 30 -3.13 -8.37 1.26
CA ILE A 30 -4.13 -9.46 1.30
C ILE A 30 -3.55 -10.74 0.66
N LYS A 31 -2.87 -10.60 -0.48
CA LYS A 31 -2.22 -11.72 -1.19
C LYS A 31 -1.18 -12.45 -0.33
N GLU A 32 -0.38 -11.69 0.42
CA GLU A 32 0.64 -12.23 1.31
C GLU A 32 0.08 -12.62 2.69
N GLY A 33 -1.23 -12.43 2.95
CA GLY A 33 -1.86 -12.77 4.23
C GLY A 33 -1.40 -11.91 5.41
N VAL A 34 -0.83 -10.73 5.14
CA VAL A 34 -0.23 -9.85 6.15
C VAL A 34 -1.29 -8.94 6.76
N THR A 35 -1.24 -8.71 8.07
CA THR A 35 -2.15 -7.75 8.73
C THR A 35 -1.52 -6.35 8.75
N ILE A 36 -2.36 -5.30 8.82
CA ILE A 36 -1.89 -3.91 8.97
C ILE A 36 -1.00 -3.79 10.22
N THR A 37 -1.38 -4.48 11.30
CA THR A 37 -0.62 -4.52 12.55
C THR A 37 0.76 -5.11 12.39
N GLU A 38 0.87 -6.22 11.65
CA GLU A 38 2.15 -6.87 11.43
C GLU A 38 3.05 -6.04 10.51
N LEU A 39 2.49 -5.51 9.42
CA LEU A 39 3.22 -4.62 8.53
C LEU A 39 3.70 -3.36 9.26
N ALA A 40 2.88 -2.78 10.14
CA ALA A 40 3.26 -1.65 10.99
C ALA A 40 4.45 -1.97 11.90
N ARG A 41 4.42 -3.16 12.52
CA ARG A 41 5.47 -3.63 13.43
C ARG A 41 6.81 -3.76 12.71
N VAL A 42 6.84 -4.38 11.54
CA VAL A 42 8.07 -4.65 10.79
C VAL A 42 8.60 -3.39 10.08
N SER A 43 7.73 -2.62 9.41
CA SER A 43 8.11 -1.36 8.75
C SER A 43 8.42 -0.22 9.73
N LYS A 44 8.11 -0.40 11.02
CA LYS A 44 8.15 0.62 12.08
C LYS A 44 7.26 1.84 11.76
N VAL A 45 6.27 1.68 10.88
CA VAL A 45 5.31 2.72 10.50
C VAL A 45 4.03 2.53 11.30
N SER A 46 3.40 3.62 11.74
CA SER A 46 2.15 3.50 12.51
C SER A 46 1.03 2.85 11.67
N GLN A 47 0.19 2.04 12.30
CA GLN A 47 -0.97 1.40 11.64
C GLN A 47 -1.89 2.43 10.97
N LYS A 48 -2.04 3.61 11.58
CA LYS A 48 -2.80 4.74 11.02
C LYS A 48 -2.24 5.18 9.67
N VAL A 49 -0.92 5.37 9.56
CA VAL A 49 -0.28 5.77 8.30
C VAL A 49 -0.46 4.71 7.22
N ILE A 50 -0.32 3.42 7.55
CA ILE A 50 -0.56 2.33 6.59
C ILE A 50 -2.02 2.34 6.12
N SER A 51 -2.98 2.42 7.04
CA SER A 51 -4.41 2.47 6.73
C SER A 51 -4.80 3.72 5.92
N GLU A 52 -4.20 4.88 6.20
CA GLU A 52 -4.40 6.11 5.42
C GLU A 52 -3.81 5.99 4.02
N THR A 53 -2.67 5.31 3.90
CA THR A 53 -2.01 5.04 2.62
C THR A 53 -2.88 4.11 1.77
N GLU A 54 -3.34 2.98 2.31
CA GLU A 54 -4.24 2.04 1.62
C GLU A 54 -5.55 2.68 1.14
N ARG A 55 -6.01 3.75 1.81
CA ARG A 55 -7.24 4.49 1.46
C ARG A 55 -6.98 5.75 0.64
N HIS A 56 -5.74 5.98 0.21
CA HIS A 56 -5.32 7.19 -0.52
C HIS A 56 -5.61 8.51 0.21
N LEU A 57 -5.87 8.47 1.52
CA LEU A 57 -6.18 9.64 2.33
C LEU A 57 -4.95 10.49 2.60
N ARG A 58 -3.78 9.86 2.51
CA ARG A 58 -2.49 10.51 2.72
C ARG A 58 -1.50 10.00 1.69
N ASP A 59 -0.71 10.93 1.15
CA ASP A 59 0.47 10.61 0.39
C ASP A 59 1.70 10.63 1.34
N PRO A 60 2.15 9.48 1.85
CA PRO A 60 3.30 9.44 2.74
C PRO A 60 4.58 9.82 1.99
N ARG A 61 5.57 10.35 2.73
CA ARG A 61 6.88 10.68 2.15
C ARG A 61 7.53 9.43 1.55
N LEU A 62 8.40 9.61 0.55
CA LEU A 62 9.17 8.54 -0.09
C LEU A 62 9.86 7.60 0.91
N GLU A 63 10.44 8.16 1.98
CA GLU A 63 11.07 7.39 3.07
C GLU A 63 10.10 6.39 3.71
N ILE A 64 8.86 6.81 3.98
CA ILE A 64 7.84 5.96 4.59
C ILE A 64 7.39 4.87 3.63
N LYS A 65 7.23 5.20 2.33
CA LYS A 65 6.91 4.22 1.29
C LYS A 65 7.99 3.13 1.19
N HIS A 66 9.27 3.52 1.21
CA HIS A 66 10.40 2.58 1.24
C HIS A 66 10.40 1.70 2.49
N ARG A 67 10.04 2.24 3.65
CA ARG A 67 9.93 1.46 4.89
C ARG A 67 8.81 0.43 4.83
N ILE A 68 7.68 0.79 4.24
CA ILE A 68 6.56 -0.14 4.00
C ILE A 68 6.99 -1.25 3.04
N LEU A 69 7.62 -0.90 1.92
CA LEU A 69 8.16 -1.84 0.93
C LEU A 69 9.14 -2.83 1.57
N LYS A 70 10.12 -2.31 2.33
CA LYS A 70 11.10 -3.11 3.04
C LYS A 70 10.43 -4.06 4.04
N GLY A 71 9.48 -3.56 4.84
CA GLY A 71 8.77 -4.38 5.81
C GLY A 71 7.95 -5.50 5.16
N LEU A 72 7.34 -5.24 4.01
CA LEU A 72 6.61 -6.25 3.24
C LEU A 72 7.55 -7.34 2.71
N ASN A 73 8.69 -6.95 2.15
CA ASN A 73 9.70 -7.89 1.65
C ASN A 73 10.33 -8.72 2.78
N GLU A 74 10.48 -8.14 3.97
CA GLU A 74 10.95 -8.86 5.17
C GLU A 74 9.95 -9.91 5.66
N ILE A 75 8.64 -9.59 5.66
CA ILE A 75 7.59 -10.51 6.14
C ILE A 75 7.41 -11.72 5.20
N ARG A 76 7.44 -11.47 3.89
CA ARG A 76 7.24 -12.52 2.87
C ARG A 76 8.34 -13.57 2.87
N GLY A 77 9.55 -13.23 3.31
CA GLY A 77 10.70 -14.13 3.28
C GLY A 77 11.21 -14.42 1.86
N GLN A 78 12.36 -15.11 1.80
CA GLN A 78 13.18 -15.29 0.59
C GLN A 78 12.56 -16.16 -0.52
N SER A 79 11.35 -16.68 -0.34
CA SER A 79 10.77 -17.70 -1.21
C SER A 79 10.41 -17.20 -2.61
N ASN A 80 10.49 -15.88 -2.86
CA ASN A 80 9.80 -15.26 -3.98
C ASN A 80 10.45 -13.87 -4.29
N PRO A 81 10.52 -13.40 -5.55
CA PRO A 81 11.30 -12.20 -5.91
C PRO A 81 10.73 -10.96 -5.23
N PRO A 82 11.55 -10.09 -4.62
CA PRO A 82 11.08 -8.95 -3.84
C PRO A 82 10.16 -8.05 -4.66
N TYR A 83 9.11 -7.52 -4.05
CA TYR A 83 8.30 -6.49 -4.69
C TYR A 83 9.19 -5.27 -4.92
N SER A 84 9.04 -4.67 -6.10
CA SER A 84 9.66 -3.40 -6.44
C SER A 84 8.76 -2.24 -5.99
N PHE A 85 9.30 -1.03 -5.95
CA PHE A 85 8.54 0.14 -5.51
C PHE A 85 7.34 0.40 -6.44
N GLU A 86 7.52 0.16 -7.73
CA GLU A 86 6.57 0.35 -8.82
C GLU A 86 5.40 -0.63 -8.74
N ASP A 87 5.64 -1.83 -8.20
CA ASP A 87 4.61 -2.84 -8.02
C ASP A 87 3.57 -2.39 -6.98
N ILE A 88 4.01 -1.58 -6.00
CA ILE A 88 3.18 -1.11 -4.89
C ILE A 88 2.63 0.30 -5.16
N PHE A 89 3.48 1.18 -5.69
CA PHE A 89 3.21 2.61 -5.89
C PHE A 89 3.45 3.02 -7.36
N PRO A 90 2.61 2.55 -8.31
CA PRO A 90 2.82 2.79 -9.74
C PRO A 90 2.72 4.28 -10.15
N ASP A 91 1.96 5.10 -9.43
CA ASP A 91 1.74 6.50 -9.85
C ASP A 91 2.93 7.43 -9.64
N GLU A 92 3.89 7.06 -8.78
CA GLU A 92 5.08 7.87 -8.53
C GLU A 92 5.96 8.01 -9.79
N LEU A 93 5.92 7.03 -10.69
CA LEU A 93 6.59 7.10 -11.99
C LEU A 93 5.75 7.79 -13.08
N ALA A 94 4.44 7.95 -12.86
CA ALA A 94 3.52 8.56 -13.82
C ALA A 94 3.46 10.10 -13.71
N ALA A 95 4.33 10.71 -12.91
CA ALA A 95 4.59 12.13 -12.99
C ALA A 95 5.05 12.44 -14.42
N PRO A 96 4.30 13.25 -15.21
CA PRO A 96 4.76 13.61 -16.53
C PRO A 96 6.09 14.34 -16.35
N LEU A 97 7.12 13.86 -17.05
CA LEU A 97 8.31 14.63 -17.35
C LEU A 97 7.86 16.07 -17.59
N ARG A 98 8.19 16.99 -16.67
CA ARG A 98 8.13 18.41 -16.99
C ARG A 98 9.11 18.57 -18.14
N LYS A 99 8.57 18.61 -19.36
CA LYS A 99 9.28 19.21 -20.48
C LYS A 99 9.27 20.70 -20.16
N GLU A 100 10.36 21.16 -19.58
CA GLU A 100 10.76 22.58 -19.63
C GLU A 100 11.63 22.79 -20.87
#